data_AF-A0AAN5CLU7-F1
#
_entry.id   AF-A0AAN5CLU7-F1
#
_cell.length_a   1.000
_cell.length_b   1.000
_cell.length_c   1.000
_cell.angle_alpha   90.00
_cell.angle_beta   90.00
_cell.angle_gamma   90.00
#
_symmetry.space_group_name_H-M   'P 1'
#
loop_
_entity.id
_entity.type
_entity.pdbx_description
1 polymer ?
#
loop_
_entity_poly.entity_id
_entity_poly.type
_entity_poly.pdbx_seq_one_letter_code
_entity_poly.pdbx_strand_id
1 'polypeptide(L)'
;WSNSKKLVISFMFPCVSFFVASTSFQEIFPSKEFEEIMTRMAREVYGIDHDVIVFGGTMRYPDLNYGRTLKYFAFFYAILPYSLAYTVVGFLIYKIRQHLHISWINVSEKTVRMQRAFFLMQLLQTALPMAILWSPFTVFIYAAFTQTDLDLAALWFGSFLWLCPTIQ
;
A
#
# COMPACT_ATOMS: atom_id res chain seq x y z
N TRP A 1 -8.49 -17.46 -26.06
CA TRP A 1 -9.44 -16.52 -25.41
C TRP A 1 -9.77 -15.40 -26.37
N SER A 2 -11.04 -14.99 -26.50
CA SER A 2 -11.39 -13.86 -27.38
C SER A 2 -10.84 -12.54 -26.83
N ASN A 3 -10.58 -11.57 -27.71
CA ASN A 3 -10.06 -10.25 -27.31
C ASN A 3 -10.99 -9.55 -26.32
N SER A 4 -12.31 -9.70 -26.48
CA SER A 4 -13.30 -9.16 -25.52
C SER A 4 -13.15 -9.76 -24.12
N LYS A 5 -12.88 -11.07 -24.00
CA LYS A 5 -12.67 -11.71 -22.68
C LYS A 5 -11.41 -11.21 -21.99
N LYS A 6 -10.32 -11.03 -22.75
CA LYS A 6 -9.08 -10.42 -22.24
C LYS A 6 -9.34 -9.01 -21.69
N LEU A 7 -10.04 -8.20 -22.47
CA LEU A 7 -10.34 -6.81 -22.11
C LEU A 7 -11.19 -6.75 -20.83
N VAL A 8 -12.29 -7.51 -20.76
CA VAL A 8 -13.15 -7.55 -19.57
C VAL A 8 -12.36 -7.93 -18.31
N ILE A 9 -11.44 -8.88 -18.41
CA ILE A 9 -10.68 -9.37 -17.25
C ILE A 9 -9.58 -8.38 -16.84
N SER A 10 -8.97 -7.69 -17.80
CA SER A 10 -8.03 -6.60 -17.51
C SER A 10 -8.70 -5.40 -16.80
N PHE A 11 -9.96 -5.08 -17.14
CA PHE A 11 -10.69 -3.97 -16.51
C PHE A 11 -11.46 -4.36 -15.26
N MET A 12 -11.74 -5.64 -15.04
CA MET A 12 -12.47 -6.11 -13.85
C MET A 12 -11.77 -5.68 -12.56
N PHE A 13 -10.45 -5.85 -12.47
CA PHE A 13 -9.71 -5.50 -11.26
C PHE A 13 -9.73 -3.99 -10.95
N PRO A 14 -9.41 -3.07 -11.90
CA PRO A 14 -9.59 -1.64 -11.69
C PRO A 14 -11.02 -1.23 -11.31
N CYS A 15 -12.04 -1.80 -11.94
CA CYS A 15 -13.44 -1.49 -11.61
C CYS A 15 -13.82 -1.92 -10.20
N VAL A 16 -13.40 -3.12 -9.77
CA VAL A 16 -13.63 -3.59 -8.40
C VAL A 16 -12.89 -2.70 -7.40
N SER A 17 -11.63 -2.36 -7.67
CA SER A 17 -10.84 -1.46 -6.82
C SER A 17 -11.48 -0.08 -6.72
N PHE A 18 -11.97 0.48 -7.83
CA PHE A 18 -12.69 1.75 -7.85
C PHE A 18 -13.99 1.69 -7.05
N PHE A 19 -14.78 0.63 -7.22
CA PHE A 19 -16.01 0.42 -6.47
C PHE A 19 -15.72 0.35 -4.96
N VAL A 20 -14.78 -0.49 -4.55
CA VAL A 20 -14.36 -0.63 -3.14
C VAL A 20 -13.85 0.70 -2.59
N ALA A 21 -13.00 1.42 -3.34
CA ALA A 21 -12.51 2.75 -2.94
C ALA A 21 -13.65 3.76 -2.77
N SER A 22 -14.60 3.79 -3.70
CA SER A 22 -15.74 4.72 -3.65
C SER A 22 -16.65 4.47 -2.45
N THR A 23 -16.88 3.21 -2.08
CA THR A 23 -17.74 2.86 -0.94
C THR A 23 -17.07 3.19 0.39
N SER A 24 -15.75 3.09 0.48
CA SER A 24 -15.03 3.40 1.72
C SER A 24 -14.54 4.83 1.82
N PHE A 25 -14.74 5.65 0.78
CA PHE A 25 -14.36 7.06 0.81
C PHE A 25 -15.09 7.83 1.93
N GLN A 26 -16.30 7.39 2.29
CA GLN A 26 -17.06 7.95 3.41
C GLN A 26 -16.39 7.74 4.78
N GLU A 27 -15.56 6.70 4.93
CA GLU A 27 -14.82 6.43 6.17
C GLU A 27 -13.66 7.41 6.38
N ILE A 28 -13.22 8.11 5.34
CA ILE A 28 -12.11 9.07 5.38
C ILE A 28 -12.60 10.46 5.81
N PHE A 29 -13.88 10.78 5.61
CA PHE A 29 -14.44 12.06 6.03
C PHE A 29 -14.77 12.03 7.53
N PRO A 30 -14.16 12.92 8.33
CA PRO A 30 -14.50 13.04 9.74
C PRO A 30 -15.95 13.50 9.90
N SER A 31 -16.58 13.16 11.02
CA SER A 31 -17.78 13.87 11.47
C SER A 31 -17.45 15.35 11.73
N LYS A 32 -18.45 16.24 11.73
CA LYS A 32 -18.23 17.67 12.01
C LYS A 32 -17.55 17.91 13.37
N GLU A 33 -17.98 17.19 14.40
CA GLU A 33 -17.40 17.30 15.74
C GLU A 33 -15.93 16.86 15.77
N PHE A 34 -15.60 15.79 15.05
CA PHE A 34 -14.23 15.31 14.97
C PHE A 34 -13.36 16.19 14.07
N GLU A 35 -13.94 16.77 13.01
CA GLU A 35 -13.30 17.75 12.12
C GLU A 35 -12.85 18.99 12.90
N GLU A 36 -13.69 19.52 13.81
CA GLU A 36 -13.32 20.65 14.67
C GLU A 36 -12.11 20.33 15.56
N ILE A 37 -12.07 19.12 16.12
CA ILE A 37 -10.95 18.66 16.96
C ILE A 37 -9.67 18.54 16.12
N MET A 38 -9.74 17.92 14.94
CA MET A 38 -8.60 17.80 14.03
C MET A 38 -8.12 19.16 13.54
N THR A 39 -9.04 20.09 13.24
CA THR A 39 -8.71 21.45 12.81
C THR A 39 -7.99 22.19 13.92
N ARG A 40 -8.49 22.11 15.16
CA ARG A 40 -7.81 22.71 16.31
C ARG A 40 -6.39 22.14 16.50
N MET A 41 -6.24 20.82 16.47
CA MET A 41 -4.91 20.18 16.57
C MET A 41 -3.99 20.61 15.44
N ALA A 42 -4.48 20.68 14.20
CA ALA A 42 -3.69 21.14 13.06
C ALA A 42 -3.25 22.60 13.23
N ARG A 43 -4.14 23.49 13.70
CA ARG A 43 -3.80 24.90 13.97
C ARG A 43 -2.77 25.04 15.07
N GLU A 44 -2.91 24.27 16.16
CA GLU A 44 -1.96 24.24 17.27
C GLU A 44 -0.57 23.73 16.85
N VAL A 45 -0.53 22.65 16.06
CA VAL A 45 0.74 22.02 15.63
C VAL A 45 1.44 22.84 14.54
N TYR A 46 0.71 23.35 13.56
CA TYR A 46 1.29 24.02 12.40
C TYR A 46 1.31 25.56 12.50
N GLY A 47 0.68 26.14 13.52
CA GLY A 47 0.60 27.60 13.69
C GLY A 47 -0.15 28.31 12.55
N ILE A 48 -1.12 27.63 11.93
CA ILE A 48 -1.88 28.16 10.79
C ILE A 48 -3.13 28.87 11.31
N ASP A 49 -3.30 30.15 10.96
CA ASP A 49 -4.44 30.98 11.41
C ASP A 49 -5.59 31.04 10.38
N HIS A 50 -5.46 30.33 9.25
CA HIS A 50 -6.48 30.28 8.20
C HIS A 50 -7.34 29.00 8.30
N ASP A 51 -8.39 28.93 7.49
CA ASP A 51 -9.20 27.72 7.36
C ASP A 51 -8.38 26.59 6.75
N VAL A 52 -8.26 25.49 7.49
CA VAL A 52 -7.55 24.28 7.09
C VAL A 52 -8.59 23.19 6.88
N ILE A 53 -8.56 22.55 5.71
CA ILE A 53 -9.36 21.37 5.46
C ILE A 53 -8.57 20.16 5.94
N VAL A 54 -9.10 19.46 6.94
CA VAL A 54 -8.45 18.31 7.56
C VAL A 54 -9.17 17.02 7.16
N PHE A 55 -8.39 16.03 6.70
CA PHE A 55 -8.88 14.70 6.39
C PHE A 55 -8.17 13.70 7.31
N GLY A 56 -8.89 12.74 7.84
CA GLY A 56 -8.29 11.79 8.77
C GLY A 56 -9.28 10.89 9.46
N GLY A 57 -8.78 9.75 9.93
CA GLY A 57 -9.50 8.82 10.78
C GLY A 57 -8.94 8.85 12.20
N THR A 58 -9.73 8.35 13.15
CA THR A 58 -9.29 8.21 14.55
C THR A 58 -9.41 6.79 15.03
N MET A 59 -8.57 6.49 16.01
CA MET A 59 -8.65 5.28 16.81
C MET A 59 -9.02 5.60 18.26
N ARG A 60 -8.81 6.86 18.69
CA ARG A 60 -8.95 7.33 20.07
C ARG A 60 -10.36 7.84 20.37
N TYR A 61 -11.02 8.40 19.35
CA TYR A 61 -12.32 9.04 19.49
C TYR A 61 -13.36 8.44 18.53
N PRO A 62 -13.56 7.11 18.52
CA PRO A 62 -14.53 6.48 17.62
C PRO A 62 -15.95 7.00 17.85
N ASP A 63 -16.32 7.29 19.10
CA ASP A 63 -17.66 7.75 19.47
C ASP A 63 -17.97 9.13 18.87
N LEU A 64 -16.97 10.01 18.82
CA LEU A 64 -17.09 11.34 18.20
C LEU A 64 -17.14 11.24 16.67
N ASN A 65 -16.61 10.16 16.09
CA ASN A 65 -16.56 9.94 14.64
C ASN A 65 -17.62 8.95 14.14
N TYR A 66 -18.78 8.86 14.81
CA TYR A 66 -19.88 7.95 14.45
C TYR A 66 -19.46 6.48 14.30
N GLY A 67 -18.51 6.03 15.11
CA GLY A 67 -17.96 4.66 15.05
C GLY A 67 -16.98 4.41 13.91
N ARG A 68 -16.68 5.41 13.07
CA ARG A 68 -15.70 5.31 11.99
C ARG A 68 -14.29 5.28 12.58
N THR A 69 -13.54 4.24 12.25
CA THR A 69 -12.20 4.01 12.79
C THR A 69 -11.16 3.83 11.72
N LEU A 70 -9.93 4.24 12.03
CA LEU A 70 -8.78 3.97 11.15
C LEU A 70 -8.48 2.46 11.03
N LYS A 71 -9.05 1.60 11.90
CA LYS A 71 -8.88 0.12 11.82
C LYS A 71 -9.35 -0.43 10.50
N TYR A 72 -10.53 0.00 10.05
CA TYR A 72 -11.11 -0.48 8.80
C TYR A 72 -10.18 -0.12 7.63
N PHE A 73 -9.72 1.12 7.60
CA PHE A 73 -8.76 1.58 6.61
C PHE A 73 -7.44 0.78 6.67
N ALA A 74 -6.82 0.68 7.85
CA ALA A 74 -5.57 -0.06 8.02
C ALA A 74 -5.70 -1.53 7.59
N PHE A 75 -6.81 -2.19 7.92
CA PHE A 75 -7.01 -3.59 7.55
C PHE A 75 -7.29 -3.77 6.06
N PHE A 76 -8.31 -3.09 5.53
CA PHE A 76 -8.80 -3.33 4.15
C PHE A 76 -7.98 -2.62 3.08
N TYR A 77 -7.32 -1.50 3.41
CA TYR A 77 -6.56 -0.70 2.44
C TYR A 77 -5.05 -0.84 2.58
N ALA A 78 -4.56 -1.29 3.74
CA ALA A 78 -3.12 -1.52 3.94
C ALA A 78 -2.82 -3.02 4.10
N ILE A 79 -3.27 -3.67 5.19
CA ILE A 79 -2.84 -5.04 5.51
C ILE A 79 -3.28 -6.04 4.44
N LEU A 80 -4.56 -6.05 4.07
CA LEU A 80 -5.10 -7.01 3.13
C LEU A 80 -4.47 -6.87 1.74
N PRO A 81 -4.41 -5.66 1.12
CA PRO A 81 -3.83 -5.51 -0.21
C PRO A 81 -2.33 -5.79 -0.23
N TYR A 82 -1.58 -5.36 0.79
CA TYR A 82 -0.15 -5.68 0.88
C TYR A 82 0.07 -7.18 1.03
N SER A 83 -0.65 -7.85 1.93
CA SER A 83 -0.50 -9.30 2.13
C SER A 83 -0.83 -10.09 0.86
N LEU A 84 -1.89 -9.71 0.15
CA LEU A 84 -2.26 -10.31 -1.14
C LEU A 84 -1.18 -10.05 -2.20
N ALA A 85 -0.67 -8.83 -2.32
CA ALA A 85 0.39 -8.50 -3.27
C ALA A 85 1.66 -9.34 -3.03
N TYR A 86 2.11 -9.43 -1.77
CA TYR A 86 3.28 -10.25 -1.40
C TYR A 86 3.05 -11.73 -1.67
N THR A 87 1.84 -12.23 -1.41
CA THR A 87 1.48 -13.64 -1.66
C THR A 87 1.49 -13.93 -3.16
N VAL A 88 0.91 -13.05 -3.99
CA VAL A 88 0.89 -13.20 -5.45
C VAL A 88 2.32 -13.15 -6.00
N VAL A 89 3.13 -12.18 -5.58
CA VAL A 89 4.52 -12.07 -6.02
C VAL A 89 5.33 -13.29 -5.60
N GLY A 90 5.22 -13.72 -4.34
CA GLY A 90 5.89 -14.92 -3.83
C GLY A 90 5.48 -16.17 -4.60
N PHE A 91 4.19 -16.33 -4.90
CA PHE A 91 3.67 -17.43 -5.71
C PHE A 91 4.20 -17.40 -7.15
N LEU A 92 4.24 -16.22 -7.78
CA LEU A 92 4.80 -16.05 -9.13
C LEU A 92 6.29 -16.39 -9.16
N ILE A 93 7.08 -15.90 -8.20
CA ILE A 93 8.50 -16.23 -8.05
C ILE A 93 8.68 -17.74 -7.90
N TYR A 94 7.86 -18.39 -7.05
CA TYR A 94 7.88 -19.83 -6.86
C TYR A 94 7.60 -20.58 -8.19
N LYS A 95 6.55 -20.19 -8.92
CA LYS A 95 6.19 -20.80 -10.21
C LYS A 95 7.27 -20.61 -11.28
N ILE A 96 7.85 -19.42 -11.37
CA ILE A 96 8.95 -19.13 -12.29
C ILE A 96 10.15 -20.02 -11.96
N ARG A 97 10.50 -20.14 -10.67
CA ARG A 97 11.62 -20.98 -10.23
C ARG A 97 11.38 -22.46 -10.55
N GLN A 98 10.15 -22.94 -10.34
CA GLN A 98 9.75 -24.31 -10.69
C GLN A 98 9.88 -24.58 -12.20
N HIS A 99 9.42 -23.64 -13.04
CA HIS A 99 9.44 -23.79 -14.49
C HIS A 99 10.86 -23.69 -15.07
N LEU A 100 11.68 -22.80 -14.51
CA LEU A 100 13.11 -22.72 -14.84
C LEU A 100 13.80 -24.04 -14.51
N HIS A 101 13.62 -24.60 -13.31
CA HIS A 101 14.29 -25.86 -12.92
C HIS A 101 14.04 -27.02 -13.92
N ILE A 102 12.82 -27.16 -14.44
CA ILE A 102 12.48 -28.21 -15.44
C ILE A 102 13.15 -27.92 -16.79
N SER A 103 13.22 -26.65 -17.19
CA SER A 103 13.76 -26.22 -18.49
C SER A 103 15.29 -26.31 -18.57
N TRP A 104 16.00 -26.44 -17.45
CA TRP A 104 17.48 -26.44 -17.43
C TRP A 104 18.11 -27.73 -17.97
N ILE A 105 17.35 -28.82 -18.06
CA ILE A 105 17.90 -30.14 -18.39
C ILE A 105 18.37 -30.24 -19.86
N ASN A 106 17.82 -29.45 -20.78
CA ASN A 106 18.08 -29.57 -22.23
C ASN A 106 18.63 -28.29 -22.90
N VAL A 107 19.13 -27.32 -22.13
CA VAL A 107 19.44 -25.98 -22.65
C VAL A 107 20.95 -25.69 -22.59
N SER A 108 21.48 -25.01 -23.62
CA SER A 108 22.88 -24.56 -23.68
C SER A 108 23.26 -23.69 -22.48
N GLU A 109 24.48 -23.85 -21.97
CA GLU A 109 25.01 -23.10 -20.82
C GLU A 109 24.90 -21.58 -20.99
N LYS A 110 25.07 -21.07 -22.23
CA LYS A 110 24.94 -19.64 -22.53
C LYS A 110 23.52 -19.13 -22.26
N THR A 111 22.51 -19.87 -22.68
CA THR A 111 21.10 -19.53 -22.48
C THR A 111 20.72 -19.61 -21.00
N VAL A 112 21.25 -20.60 -20.28
CA VAL A 112 21.05 -20.75 -18.83
C VAL A 112 21.59 -19.53 -18.07
N ARG A 113 22.80 -19.06 -18.39
CA ARG A 113 23.37 -17.83 -17.77
C ARG A 113 22.51 -16.61 -18.04
N MET A 114 22.02 -16.45 -19.28
CA MET A 114 21.15 -15.33 -19.66
C MET A 114 19.80 -15.38 -18.93
N GLN A 115 19.16 -16.55 -18.84
CA GLN A 115 17.91 -16.72 -18.09
C GLN A 115 18.07 -16.42 -16.60
N ARG A 116 19.20 -16.81 -15.99
CA ARG A 116 19.49 -16.51 -14.59
C ARG A 116 19.64 -15.00 -14.34
N ALA A 117 20.34 -14.30 -15.23
CA ALA A 117 20.50 -12.85 -15.14
C ALA A 117 19.15 -12.13 -15.28
N PHE A 118 18.33 -12.54 -16.25
CA PHE A 118 16.99 -12.00 -16.44
C PHE A 118 16.10 -12.23 -15.21
N PHE A 119 16.09 -13.45 -14.67
CA PHE A 119 15.33 -13.75 -13.45
C PHE A 119 15.79 -12.92 -12.26
N LEU A 120 17.10 -12.78 -12.06
CA LEU A 120 17.66 -11.98 -10.97
C LEU A 120 17.28 -10.49 -11.11
N MET A 121 17.30 -9.97 -12.33
CA MET A 121 16.88 -8.60 -12.61
C MET A 121 15.40 -8.39 -12.34
N GLN A 122 14.54 -9.32 -12.77
CA GLN A 122 13.11 -9.26 -12.50
C GLN A 122 12.79 -9.38 -11.00
N LEU A 123 13.53 -10.24 -10.28
CA LEU A 123 13.41 -10.38 -8.84
C LEU A 123 13.85 -9.09 -8.14
N LEU A 124 14.94 -8.46 -8.56
CA LEU A 124 15.39 -7.17 -8.00
C LEU A 124 14.37 -6.06 -8.26
N GLN A 125 13.85 -5.96 -9.49
CA GLN A 125 12.83 -4.96 -9.86
C GLN A 125 11.54 -5.10 -9.05
N THR A 126 11.17 -6.33 -8.67
CA THR A 126 9.94 -6.56 -7.90
C THR A 126 10.19 -6.49 -6.39
N ALA A 127 11.31 -7.04 -5.90
CA ALA A 127 11.63 -7.10 -4.48
C ALA A 127 12.08 -5.75 -3.91
N LEU A 128 12.78 -4.92 -4.69
CA LEU A 128 13.29 -3.65 -4.21
C LEU A 128 12.15 -2.68 -3.81
N PRO A 129 11.12 -2.43 -4.64
CA PRO A 129 9.98 -1.60 -4.24
C PRO A 129 9.24 -2.16 -3.02
N MET A 130 9.07 -3.49 -2.93
CA MET A 130 8.46 -4.13 -1.78
C MET A 130 9.28 -3.91 -0.50
N ALA A 131 10.61 -4.05 -0.56
CA ALA A 131 11.48 -3.82 0.59
C ALA A 131 11.44 -2.36 1.05
N ILE A 132 11.46 -1.41 0.11
CA ILE A 132 11.39 0.03 0.41
C ILE A 132 10.04 0.38 1.04
N LEU A 133 8.93 -0.15 0.51
CA LEU A 133 7.58 0.12 1.03
C LEU A 133 7.26 -0.62 2.33
N TRP A 134 7.97 -1.69 2.66
CA TRP A 134 7.76 -2.42 3.92
C TRP A 134 7.99 -1.55 5.15
N SER A 135 9.02 -0.70 5.14
CA SER A 135 9.33 0.17 6.28
C SER A 135 8.20 1.17 6.59
N PRO A 136 7.77 2.05 5.65
CA PRO A 136 6.67 2.98 5.92
C PRO A 136 5.38 2.23 6.26
N PHE A 137 5.12 1.08 5.61
CA PHE A 137 3.98 0.24 5.96
C PHE A 137 4.01 -0.21 7.43
N THR A 138 5.14 -0.74 7.93
CA THR A 138 5.22 -1.18 9.33
C THR A 138 5.06 -0.04 10.33
N VAL A 139 5.63 1.13 10.03
CA VAL A 139 5.50 2.33 10.87
C VAL A 139 4.05 2.81 10.89
N PHE A 140 3.38 2.84 9.73
CA PHE A 140 1.96 3.18 9.62
C PHE A 140 1.09 2.21 10.42
N ILE A 141 1.28 0.91 10.27
CA ILE A 141 0.52 -0.10 11.02
C ILE A 141 0.75 0.07 12.51
N TYR A 142 2.02 0.17 12.94
CA TYR A 142 2.35 0.40 14.34
C TYR A 142 1.63 1.64 14.89
N ALA A 143 1.80 2.80 14.25
CA ALA A 143 1.19 4.05 14.69
C ALA A 143 -0.35 3.99 14.66
N ALA A 144 -0.95 3.34 13.66
CA ALA A 144 -2.39 3.15 13.60
C ALA A 144 -2.92 2.33 14.78
N PHE A 145 -2.18 1.31 15.25
CA PHE A 145 -2.61 0.49 16.37
C PHE A 145 -2.25 1.06 17.75
N THR A 146 -1.10 1.71 17.89
CA THR A 146 -0.61 2.26 19.17
C THR A 146 -1.03 3.70 19.42
N GLN A 147 -1.51 4.42 18.39
CA GLN A 147 -1.86 5.84 18.46
C GLN A 147 -0.69 6.73 18.91
N THR A 148 0.55 6.31 18.63
CA THR A 148 1.73 7.09 18.95
C THR A 148 1.91 8.23 17.98
N ASP A 149 2.27 9.41 18.49
CA ASP A 149 2.70 10.52 17.66
C ASP A 149 3.92 10.11 16.83
N LEU A 150 3.84 10.35 15.52
CA LEU A 150 4.87 9.91 14.58
C LEU A 150 6.11 10.80 14.61
N ASP A 151 6.07 11.98 15.22
CA ASP A 151 7.15 12.98 15.37
C ASP A 151 8.41 12.74 14.50
N LEU A 152 9.46 12.09 15.02
CA LEU A 152 10.68 11.77 14.25
C LEU A 152 10.48 10.64 13.21
N ALA A 153 9.63 9.66 13.51
CA ALA A 153 9.26 8.59 12.59
C ALA A 153 8.50 9.12 11.35
N ALA A 154 7.88 10.30 11.40
CA ALA A 154 7.28 10.96 10.24
C ALA A 154 8.35 11.38 9.22
N LEU A 155 9.51 11.88 9.68
CA LEU A 155 10.64 12.20 8.81
C LEU A 155 11.21 10.94 8.15
N TRP A 156 11.33 9.86 8.92
CA TRP A 156 11.72 8.55 8.39
C TRP A 156 10.73 8.06 7.34
N PHE A 157 9.44 8.06 7.67
CA PHE A 157 8.36 7.67 6.76
C PHE A 157 8.38 8.49 5.47
N GLY A 158 8.52 9.81 5.56
CA GLY A 158 8.61 10.71 4.41
C GLY A 158 9.83 10.41 3.52
N SER A 159 10.99 10.15 4.12
CA SER A 159 12.22 9.83 3.38
C SER A 159 12.08 8.54 2.55
N PHE A 160 11.41 7.52 3.10
CA PHE A 160 11.17 6.26 2.38
C PHE A 160 10.12 6.39 1.28
N LEU A 161 9.08 7.21 1.50
CA LEU A 161 8.11 7.52 0.44
C LEU A 161 8.79 8.26 -0.72
N TRP A 162 9.71 9.18 -0.44
CA TRP A 162 10.50 9.86 -1.48
C TRP A 162 11.40 8.92 -2.29
N LEU A 163 11.84 7.81 -1.71
CA LEU A 163 12.59 6.77 -2.43
C LEU A 163 11.70 5.88 -3.31
N CYS A 164 10.38 5.97 -3.18
CA CYS A 164 9.45 5.21 -3.99
C CYS A 164 9.32 5.85 -5.38
N PRO A 165 9.72 5.17 -6.48
CA PRO A 165 9.66 5.74 -7.82
C PRO A 165 8.23 6.02 -8.29
N THR A 166 7.22 5.44 -7.64
CA THR A 166 5.80 5.67 -7.95
C THR A 166 5.31 7.03 -7.46
N ILE A 167 6.03 7.66 -6.53
CA ILE A 167 5.67 8.95 -5.94
C ILE A 167 6.41 10.11 -6.63
N GLN A 168 7.51 9.83 -7.34
CA GLN A 168 8.27 10.77 -8.16
C GLN A 168 7.67 10.90 -9.57
#